data_AF-A0A640XML7-F1
#
_entry.id   AF-A0A640XML7-F1
#
_cell.length_a   1.000
_cell.length_b   1.000
_cell.length_c   1.000
_cell.angle_alpha   90.00
_cell.angle_beta   90.00
_cell.angle_gamma   90.00
#
_symmetry.space_group_name_H-M   'P 1'
#
loop_
_entity.id
_entity.type
_entity.pdbx_description
1 polymer ?
#
loop_
_entity_poly.entity_id
_entity_poly.type
_entity_poly.pdbx_seq_one_letter_code
_entity_poly.pdbx_strand_id
1 'polypeptide(L)'
;MKKILVLVILLKSLFIFPAVIYADSPITSTKFYEAYLDVKMVQRAYLEGVMGLEIAEFLSSPKNPIDTKAAVINALSWRFEGKNNAELYMYYLGLLYHVSILELDTDFLSADETFCLGYLMVMDNYFHPEHAIPLLEEAQKAMENSFTVSIILALAKAQIVLTEDWCAVWKLTERVLENRALKQDLRPEAIKIIVDYMILYKDYCE
;
A
#
# COMPACT_ATOMS: atom_id res chain seq x y z
N MET A 1 -49.71 -3.45 31.64
CA MET A 1 -48.30 -3.69 32.00
C MET A 1 -47.55 -4.52 30.96
N LYS A 2 -48.01 -5.72 30.55
CA LYS A 2 -47.36 -6.52 29.48
C LYS A 2 -47.14 -5.78 28.15
N LYS A 3 -48.10 -4.96 27.70
CA LYS A 3 -47.98 -4.19 26.45
C LYS A 3 -46.93 -3.07 26.49
N ILE A 4 -46.72 -2.46 27.67
CA ILE A 4 -45.68 -1.43 27.89
C ILE A 4 -44.30 -2.08 27.96
N LEU A 5 -44.20 -3.26 28.58
CA LEU A 5 -42.96 -4.02 28.64
C LEU A 5 -42.47 -4.46 27.25
N VAL A 6 -43.39 -4.89 26.38
CA VAL A 6 -43.08 -5.25 24.98
C VAL A 6 -42.61 -4.04 24.17
N LEU A 7 -43.22 -2.86 24.38
CA LEU A 7 -42.81 -1.62 23.70
C LEU A 7 -41.41 -1.16 24.12
N VAL A 8 -41.05 -1.29 25.41
CA VAL A 8 -39.72 -0.95 25.93
C VAL A 8 -38.63 -1.90 25.40
N ILE A 9 -38.96 -3.18 25.21
CA ILE A 9 -38.04 -4.17 24.62
C ILE A 9 -37.81 -3.88 23.12
N LEU A 10 -38.87 -3.54 22.37
CA LEU A 10 -38.78 -3.12 20.96
C LEU A 10 -38.02 -1.81 20.76
N LEU A 11 -38.10 -0.87 21.69
CA LEU A 11 -37.37 0.40 21.62
C LEU A 11 -35.87 0.23 21.90
N LYS A 12 -35.49 -0.78 22.69
CA LYS A 12 -34.08 -1.10 22.97
C LYS A 12 -33.39 -1.81 21.80
N SER A 13 -34.11 -2.55 20.95
CA SER A 13 -33.54 -3.16 19.74
C SER A 13 -33.25 -2.17 18.62
N LEU A 14 -33.74 -0.93 18.71
CA LEU A 14 -33.46 0.16 17.76
C LEU A 14 -32.12 0.86 17.99
N PHE A 15 -31.43 0.57 19.10
CA PHE A 15 -30.10 1.10 19.42
C PHE A 15 -28.99 0.04 19.25
N ILE A 16 -29.11 -0.82 18.23
CA ILE A 16 -27.96 -1.58 17.75
C ILE A 16 -27.15 -0.61 16.92
N PHE A 17 -26.18 0.05 17.54
CA PHE A 17 -25.14 0.77 16.82
C PHE A 17 -24.46 -0.26 15.90
N PRO A 18 -24.35 0.00 14.57
CA PRO A 18 -23.57 -0.87 13.72
C PRO A 18 -22.16 -0.89 14.29
N ALA A 19 -21.64 -2.07 14.64
CA ALA A 19 -20.21 -2.23 14.79
C ALA A 19 -19.61 -1.75 13.47
N VAL A 20 -18.69 -0.78 13.53
CA VAL A 20 -18.02 -0.32 12.32
C VAL A 20 -17.14 -1.48 11.88
N ILE A 21 -17.59 -2.19 10.85
CA ILE A 21 -16.82 -3.26 10.22
C ILE A 21 -15.75 -2.56 9.39
N TYR A 22 -14.59 -2.32 10.00
CA TYR A 22 -13.40 -1.91 9.26
C TYR A 22 -12.83 -3.16 8.58
N ALA A 23 -13.41 -3.51 7.43
CA ALA A 23 -12.93 -4.57 6.54
C ALA A 23 -12.38 -3.98 5.25
N ASP A 24 -11.73 -2.83 5.34
CA ASP A 24 -11.12 -2.17 4.19
C ASP A 24 -9.68 -2.65 4.00
N SER A 25 -9.16 -2.51 2.78
CA SER A 25 -7.87 -3.07 2.38
C SER A 25 -6.67 -2.29 3.00
N PRO A 26 -5.75 -2.93 3.76
CA PRO A 26 -4.56 -2.28 4.32
C PRO A 26 -3.70 -1.50 3.32
N ILE A 27 -3.41 -2.11 2.17
CA ILE A 27 -2.53 -1.51 1.16
C ILE A 27 -3.16 -0.33 0.43
N THR A 28 -4.50 -0.25 0.38
CA THR A 28 -5.21 0.76 -0.40
C THR A 28 -5.93 1.83 0.44
N SER A 29 -6.10 1.60 1.74
CA SER A 29 -6.77 2.52 2.67
C SER A 29 -5.82 3.47 3.40
N THR A 30 -4.51 3.30 3.18
CA THR A 30 -3.45 4.14 3.74
C THR A 30 -3.00 5.19 2.73
N LYS A 31 -3.74 6.31 2.64
CA LYS A 31 -3.48 7.42 1.68
C LYS A 31 -2.30 8.31 2.09
N PHE A 32 -1.15 7.70 2.38
CA PHE A 32 0.02 8.42 2.90
C PHE A 32 0.65 9.40 1.89
N TYR A 33 0.28 9.32 0.60
CA TYR A 33 0.66 10.33 -0.40
C TYR A 33 0.23 11.75 -0.02
N GLU A 34 -0.81 11.90 0.81
CA GLU A 34 -1.28 13.19 1.30
C GLU A 34 -0.18 13.98 2.02
N ALA A 35 0.75 13.28 2.68
CA ALA A 35 1.92 13.87 3.33
C ALA A 35 3.01 14.37 2.35
N TYR A 36 2.82 14.15 1.05
CA TYR A 36 3.79 14.46 -0.02
C TYR A 36 3.19 15.34 -1.13
N LEU A 37 2.03 15.96 -0.94
CA LEU A 37 1.40 16.80 -1.97
C LEU A 37 2.21 18.05 -2.35
N ASP A 38 3.24 18.41 -1.57
CA ASP A 38 4.27 19.40 -1.93
C ASP A 38 5.24 18.91 -3.02
N VAL A 39 5.33 17.60 -3.26
CA VAL A 39 6.11 17.00 -4.33
C VAL A 39 5.30 17.02 -5.62
N LYS A 40 5.77 17.78 -6.62
CA LYS A 40 5.06 17.97 -7.90
C LYS A 40 4.63 16.66 -8.57
N MET A 41 5.48 15.63 -8.55
CA MET A 41 5.14 14.35 -9.18
C MET A 41 4.05 13.58 -8.43
N VAL A 42 3.99 13.71 -7.09
CA VAL A 42 2.92 13.11 -6.28
C VAL A 42 1.61 13.82 -6.57
N GLN A 43 1.61 15.15 -6.64
CA GLN A 43 0.43 15.92 -7.04
C GLN A 43 -0.04 15.54 -8.46
N ARG A 44 0.88 15.38 -9.41
CA ARG A 44 0.56 14.94 -10.77
C ARG A 44 -0.09 13.55 -10.76
N ALA A 45 0.53 12.58 -10.09
CA ALA A 45 0.00 11.23 -9.97
C ALA A 45 -1.40 11.19 -9.34
N TYR A 46 -1.65 12.02 -8.32
CA TYR A 46 -2.96 12.17 -7.69
C TYR A 46 -4.02 12.73 -8.65
N LEU A 47 -3.68 13.72 -9.46
CA LEU A 47 -4.60 14.36 -10.40
C LEU A 47 -4.88 13.49 -11.63
N GLU A 48 -3.86 12.81 -12.16
CA GLU A 48 -3.97 12.00 -13.38
C GLU A 48 -4.50 10.60 -13.08
N GLY A 49 -4.07 10.00 -11.96
CA GLY A 49 -4.47 8.65 -11.55
C GLY A 49 -4.03 7.54 -12.51
N VAL A 50 -3.19 7.83 -13.51
CA VAL A 50 -2.74 6.86 -14.52
C VAL A 50 -1.26 7.07 -14.78
N MET A 51 -0.52 5.98 -14.99
CA MET A 51 0.90 5.98 -15.34
C MET A 51 1.13 6.68 -16.69
N GLY A 52 1.87 7.79 -16.65
CA GLY A 52 2.37 8.49 -17.84
C GLY A 52 3.90 8.43 -17.91
N LEU A 53 4.46 8.87 -19.05
CA LEU A 53 5.92 8.85 -19.28
C LEU A 53 6.70 9.56 -18.18
N GLU A 54 6.29 10.77 -17.77
CA GLU A 54 6.99 11.52 -16.72
C GLU A 54 6.94 10.83 -15.35
N ILE A 55 5.84 10.13 -15.05
CA ILE A 55 5.71 9.37 -13.80
C ILE A 55 6.64 8.16 -13.85
N ALA A 56 6.66 7.43 -14.97
CA ALA A 56 7.56 6.29 -15.15
C ALA A 56 9.05 6.70 -15.07
N GLU A 57 9.43 7.80 -15.74
CA GLU A 57 10.78 8.38 -15.64
C GLU A 57 11.13 8.79 -14.21
N PHE A 58 10.17 9.35 -13.47
CA PHE A 58 10.37 9.69 -12.07
C PHE A 58 10.61 8.44 -11.21
N LEU A 59 9.83 7.38 -11.41
CA LEU A 59 9.97 6.12 -10.68
C LEU A 59 11.29 5.39 -10.99
N SER A 60 11.79 5.48 -12.22
CA SER A 60 13.08 4.87 -12.62
C SER A 60 14.30 5.75 -12.35
N SER A 61 14.13 7.03 -12.01
CA SER A 61 15.28 7.88 -11.73
C SER A 61 15.95 7.53 -10.39
N PRO A 62 17.26 7.20 -10.35
CA PRO A 62 17.96 6.94 -9.09
C PRO A 62 18.15 8.20 -8.22
N LYS A 63 17.82 9.37 -8.76
CA LYS A 63 17.89 10.65 -8.05
C LYS A 63 16.71 10.88 -7.11
N ASN A 64 15.60 10.18 -7.34
CA ASN A 64 14.38 10.36 -6.57
C ASN A 64 14.38 9.45 -5.34
N PRO A 65 14.15 9.98 -4.13
CA PRO A 65 14.06 9.18 -2.92
C PRO A 65 12.96 8.12 -2.96
N ILE A 66 13.21 6.96 -2.36
CA ILE A 66 12.29 5.81 -2.39
C ILE A 66 10.91 6.12 -1.79
N ASP A 67 10.85 6.97 -0.78
CA ASP A 67 9.61 7.41 -0.13
C ASP A 67 8.76 8.29 -1.04
N THR A 68 9.39 9.16 -1.82
CA THR A 68 8.69 9.94 -2.85
C THR A 68 8.18 9.06 -3.99
N LYS A 69 8.92 8.01 -4.39
CA LYS A 69 8.45 7.02 -5.37
C LYS A 69 7.25 6.23 -4.83
N ALA A 70 7.32 5.78 -3.58
CA ALA A 70 6.19 5.12 -2.92
C ALA A 70 4.97 6.05 -2.84
N ALA A 71 5.15 7.33 -2.49
CA ALA A 71 4.08 8.31 -2.43
C ALA A 71 3.43 8.56 -3.82
N VAL A 72 4.22 8.58 -4.89
CA VAL A 72 3.71 8.68 -6.27
C VAL A 72 2.80 7.50 -6.60
N ILE A 73 3.21 6.28 -6.27
CA ILE A 73 2.41 5.06 -6.51
C ILE A 73 1.14 5.05 -5.66
N ASN A 74 1.25 5.45 -4.39
CA ASN A 74 0.09 5.58 -3.51
C ASN A 74 -0.90 6.65 -4.03
N ALA A 75 -0.41 7.75 -4.61
CA ALA A 75 -1.21 8.81 -5.24
C ALA A 75 -1.89 8.38 -6.54
N LEU A 76 -1.24 7.53 -7.36
CA LEU A 76 -1.90 6.91 -8.51
C LEU A 76 -3.17 6.17 -8.07
N SER A 77 -3.20 5.69 -6.82
CA SER A 77 -4.36 5.06 -6.20
C SER A 77 -4.84 3.80 -6.94
N TRP A 78 -5.97 3.27 -6.51
CA TRP A 78 -6.56 2.01 -6.95
C TRP A 78 -8.00 2.24 -7.41
N ARG A 79 -8.62 1.23 -8.00
CA ARG A 79 -10.09 1.17 -8.21
C ARG A 79 -10.55 -0.29 -8.18
N PHE A 80 -11.83 -0.51 -7.95
CA PHE A 80 -12.39 -1.86 -7.79
C PHE A 80 -12.20 -2.74 -9.03
N GLU A 81 -12.33 -2.17 -10.24
CA GLU A 81 -12.13 -2.88 -11.50
C GLU A 81 -10.65 -3.18 -11.82
N GLY A 82 -9.74 -2.77 -10.94
CA GLY A 82 -8.30 -2.84 -11.15
C GLY A 82 -7.76 -1.79 -12.11
N LYS A 83 -6.43 -1.67 -12.15
CA LYS A 83 -5.70 -0.71 -12.99
C LYS A 83 -4.59 -1.43 -13.76
N ASN A 84 -3.87 -0.69 -14.59
CA ASN A 84 -2.80 -1.21 -15.43
C ASN A 84 -1.54 -0.33 -15.38
N ASN A 85 -1.33 0.37 -14.27
CA ASN A 85 -0.15 1.23 -14.10
C ASN A 85 1.15 0.41 -14.05
N ALA A 86 1.12 -0.81 -13.50
CA ALA A 86 2.24 -1.75 -13.50
C ALA A 86 2.62 -2.15 -14.92
N GLU A 87 1.63 -2.51 -15.76
CA GLU A 87 1.84 -2.87 -17.15
C GLU A 87 2.43 -1.69 -17.97
N LEU A 88 1.87 -0.49 -17.78
CA LEU A 88 2.39 0.73 -18.41
C LEU A 88 3.84 1.03 -17.97
N TYR A 89 4.18 0.76 -16.71
CA TYR A 89 5.54 0.89 -16.22
C TYR A 89 6.48 -0.17 -16.80
N MET A 90 6.03 -1.42 -16.95
CA MET A 90 6.81 -2.47 -17.63
C MET A 90 7.12 -2.11 -19.09
N TYR A 91 6.17 -1.51 -19.82
CA TYR A 91 6.44 -1.01 -21.17
C TYR A 91 7.53 0.05 -21.18
N TYR A 92 7.51 0.98 -20.22
CA TYR A 92 8.57 1.98 -20.07
C TYR A 92 9.93 1.33 -19.77
N LEU A 93 9.98 0.37 -18.84
CA LEU A 93 11.22 -0.35 -18.48
C LEU A 93 11.78 -1.14 -19.67
N GLY A 94 10.94 -1.80 -20.46
CA GLY A 94 11.36 -2.49 -21.68
C GLY A 94 11.99 -1.53 -22.71
N LEU A 95 11.42 -0.32 -22.85
CA LEU A 95 12.02 0.72 -23.69
C LEU A 95 13.35 1.24 -23.12
N LEU A 96 13.43 1.43 -21.81
CA LEU A 96 14.62 1.93 -21.10
C LEU A 96 15.81 0.96 -21.24
N TYR A 97 15.54 -0.34 -21.09
CA TYR A 97 16.56 -1.40 -21.14
C TYR A 97 16.73 -2.02 -22.53
N HIS A 98 15.96 -1.57 -23.54
CA HIS A 98 16.00 -2.09 -24.90
C HIS A 98 15.73 -3.60 -25.00
N VAL A 99 14.82 -4.11 -24.17
CA VAL A 99 14.41 -5.52 -24.13
C VAL A 99 12.90 -5.68 -24.33
N SER A 100 12.48 -6.84 -24.80
CA SER A 100 11.06 -7.18 -24.88
C SER A 100 10.46 -7.27 -23.48
N ILE A 101 9.20 -6.85 -23.29
CA ILE A 101 8.48 -7.03 -22.02
C ILE A 101 8.35 -8.50 -21.60
N LEU A 102 8.46 -9.44 -22.55
CA LEU A 102 8.42 -10.88 -22.28
C LEU A 102 9.75 -11.43 -21.75
N GLU A 103 10.83 -10.67 -21.93
CA GLU A 103 12.19 -10.99 -21.48
C GLU A 103 12.62 -10.14 -20.29
N LEU A 104 11.85 -9.11 -19.94
CA LEU A 104 12.12 -8.25 -18.80
C LEU A 104 11.86 -9.03 -17.50
N ASP A 105 12.93 -9.28 -16.78
CA ASP A 105 12.92 -9.82 -15.43
C ASP A 105 13.63 -8.86 -14.45
N THR A 106 13.73 -9.27 -13.18
CA THR A 106 14.33 -8.44 -12.14
C THR A 106 15.84 -8.30 -12.24
N ASP A 107 16.54 -9.14 -13.02
CA ASP A 107 18.00 -9.03 -13.21
C ASP A 107 18.37 -7.75 -13.98
N PHE A 108 17.43 -7.20 -14.76
CA PHE A 108 17.60 -5.90 -15.42
C PHE A 108 17.30 -4.70 -14.52
N LEU A 109 16.49 -4.89 -13.48
CA LEU A 109 15.90 -3.79 -12.71
C LEU A 109 16.79 -3.40 -11.54
N SER A 110 16.85 -2.11 -11.24
CA SER A 110 17.41 -1.68 -9.96
C SER A 110 16.44 -2.02 -8.82
N ALA A 111 16.96 -2.12 -7.59
CA ALA A 111 16.14 -2.51 -6.43
C ALA A 111 14.91 -1.60 -6.22
N ASP A 112 15.05 -0.31 -6.49
CA ASP A 112 13.96 0.68 -6.43
C ASP A 112 12.96 0.54 -7.59
N GLU A 113 13.38 0.12 -8.78
CA GLU A 113 12.47 -0.21 -9.88
C GLU A 113 11.69 -1.50 -9.59
N THR A 114 12.35 -2.53 -9.07
CA THR A 114 11.71 -3.77 -8.59
C THR A 114 10.68 -3.47 -7.51
N PHE A 115 11.00 -2.60 -6.56
CA PHE A 115 10.05 -2.10 -5.56
C PHE A 115 8.86 -1.40 -6.21
N CYS A 116 9.11 -0.45 -7.14
CA CYS A 116 8.05 0.32 -7.78
C CYS A 116 7.11 -0.61 -8.56
N LEU A 117 7.64 -1.56 -9.32
CA LEU A 117 6.85 -2.53 -10.07
C LEU A 117 5.99 -3.39 -9.14
N GLY A 118 6.59 -3.96 -8.08
CA GLY A 118 5.84 -4.72 -7.08
C GLY A 118 4.74 -3.91 -6.41
N TYR A 119 5.01 -2.65 -6.04
CA TYR A 119 4.01 -1.82 -5.40
C TYR A 119 2.87 -1.43 -6.37
N LEU A 120 3.19 -1.13 -7.63
CA LEU A 120 2.19 -0.90 -8.67
C LEU A 120 1.31 -2.14 -8.88
N MET A 121 1.89 -3.34 -8.92
CA MET A 121 1.13 -4.58 -9.11
C MET A 121 0.09 -4.81 -8.02
N VAL A 122 0.44 -4.60 -6.75
CA VAL A 122 -0.53 -4.76 -5.65
C VAL A 122 -1.57 -3.63 -5.64
N MET A 123 -1.21 -2.41 -6.06
CA MET A 123 -2.17 -1.30 -6.18
C MET A 123 -3.14 -1.47 -7.36
N ASP A 124 -2.66 -2.06 -8.46
CA ASP A 124 -3.46 -2.39 -9.63
C ASP A 124 -4.44 -3.54 -9.37
N ASN A 125 -4.06 -4.52 -8.54
CA ASN A 125 -4.88 -5.68 -8.21
C ASN A 125 -4.69 -6.13 -6.75
N TYR A 126 -5.27 -5.37 -5.82
CA TYR A 126 -5.18 -5.65 -4.38
C TYR A 126 -5.98 -6.89 -3.92
N PHE A 127 -6.77 -7.49 -4.82
CA PHE A 127 -7.41 -8.79 -4.58
C PHE A 127 -6.44 -9.96 -4.71
N HIS A 128 -5.33 -9.77 -5.43
CA HIS A 128 -4.31 -10.78 -5.65
C HIS A 128 -2.89 -10.27 -5.31
N PRO A 129 -2.67 -9.82 -4.06
CA PRO A 129 -1.39 -9.29 -3.60
C PRO A 129 -0.22 -10.29 -3.73
N GLU A 130 -0.49 -11.60 -3.74
CA GLU A 130 0.49 -12.68 -3.87
C GLU A 130 1.38 -12.55 -5.10
N HIS A 131 0.87 -11.98 -6.19
CA HIS A 131 1.65 -11.78 -7.42
C HIS A 131 2.74 -10.71 -7.27
N ALA A 132 2.55 -9.75 -6.35
CA ALA A 132 3.48 -8.66 -6.11
C ALA A 132 4.53 -8.99 -5.04
N ILE A 133 4.25 -9.95 -4.14
CA ILE A 133 5.11 -10.26 -2.99
C ILE A 133 6.55 -10.62 -3.39
N PRO A 134 6.80 -11.48 -4.40
CA PRO A 134 8.18 -11.84 -4.76
C PRO A 134 9.05 -10.61 -5.10
N LEU A 135 8.51 -9.65 -5.86
CA LEU A 135 9.21 -8.41 -6.21
C LEU A 135 9.44 -7.53 -4.98
N LEU A 136 8.43 -7.37 -4.13
CA LEU A 136 8.56 -6.56 -2.92
C LEU A 136 9.54 -7.18 -1.90
N GLU A 137 9.61 -8.50 -1.81
CA GLU A 137 10.59 -9.21 -0.97
C GLU A 137 12.00 -9.09 -1.54
N GLU A 138 12.17 -9.24 -2.86
CA GLU A 138 13.46 -9.04 -3.52
C GLU A 138 13.98 -7.62 -3.32
N ALA A 139 13.12 -6.62 -3.53
CA ALA A 139 13.46 -5.22 -3.29
C ALA A 139 13.78 -4.94 -1.82
N GLN A 140 13.02 -5.53 -0.88
CA GLN A 140 13.30 -5.40 0.56
C GLN A 140 14.64 -6.03 0.93
N LYS A 141 15.00 -7.17 0.34
CA LYS A 141 16.31 -7.80 0.56
C LYS A 141 17.46 -6.93 0.05
N ALA A 142 17.28 -6.29 -1.11
CA ALA A 142 18.29 -5.38 -1.67
C ALA A 142 18.36 -4.03 -0.94
N MET A 143 17.27 -3.60 -0.31
CA MET A 143 17.14 -2.36 0.47
C MET A 143 16.78 -2.63 1.93
N GLU A 144 17.50 -3.56 2.56
CA GLU A 144 17.17 -4.16 3.88
C GLU A 144 16.94 -3.15 5.01
N ASN A 145 17.56 -1.98 4.93
CA ASN A 145 17.48 -0.93 5.94
C ASN A 145 16.40 0.11 5.66
N SER A 146 15.67 0.05 4.53
CA SER A 146 14.64 1.04 4.22
C SER A 146 13.36 0.77 5.00
N PHE A 147 12.91 1.77 5.76
CA PHE A 147 11.60 1.73 6.40
C PHE A 147 10.47 1.72 5.37
N THR A 148 10.56 2.59 4.36
CA THR A 148 9.56 2.70 3.28
C THR A 148 9.32 1.35 2.60
N VAL A 149 10.38 0.68 2.17
CA VAL A 149 10.26 -0.60 1.46
C VAL A 149 9.67 -1.67 2.39
N SER A 150 10.13 -1.70 3.64
CA SER A 150 9.66 -2.66 4.64
C SER A 150 8.18 -2.48 5.00
N ILE A 151 7.70 -1.23 5.17
CA ILE A 151 6.32 -0.97 5.57
C ILE A 151 5.35 -1.25 4.41
N ILE A 152 5.72 -0.95 3.17
CA ILE A 152 4.89 -1.28 2.00
C ILE A 152 4.79 -2.80 1.81
N LEU A 153 5.89 -3.54 1.94
CA LEU A 153 5.84 -5.01 1.94
C LEU A 153 4.95 -5.55 3.06
N ALA A 154 5.03 -4.97 4.27
CA ALA A 154 4.17 -5.36 5.39
C ALA A 154 2.69 -5.09 5.12
N LEU A 155 2.34 -3.96 4.49
CA LEU A 155 0.97 -3.65 4.09
C LEU A 155 0.46 -4.62 3.01
N ALA A 156 1.30 -4.98 2.04
CA ALA A 156 0.94 -5.98 1.02
C ALA A 156 0.74 -7.38 1.63
N LYS A 157 1.57 -7.78 2.61
CA LYS A 157 1.38 -9.02 3.37
C LYS A 157 0.14 -8.98 4.27
N ALA A 158 -0.13 -7.83 4.88
CA ALA A 158 -1.34 -7.61 5.66
C ALA A 158 -2.60 -7.72 4.79
N GLN A 159 -2.53 -7.29 3.53
CA GLN A 159 -3.62 -7.49 2.56
C GLN A 159 -3.93 -8.97 2.32
N ILE A 160 -2.91 -9.85 2.28
CA ILE A 160 -3.10 -11.30 2.10
C ILE A 160 -3.92 -11.88 3.26
N VAL A 161 -3.53 -11.58 4.49
CA VAL A 161 -4.12 -12.19 5.69
C VAL A 161 -5.37 -11.47 6.18
N LEU A 162 -5.83 -10.44 5.45
CA LEU A 162 -6.95 -9.58 5.86
C LEU A 162 -8.25 -10.36 6.12
N THR A 163 -8.52 -11.43 5.37
CA THR A 163 -9.73 -12.24 5.55
C THR A 163 -9.55 -13.42 6.51
N GLU A 164 -8.33 -13.64 6.99
CA GLU A 164 -7.96 -14.84 7.75
C GLU A 164 -7.63 -14.52 9.21
N ASP A 165 -6.74 -13.55 9.45
CA ASP A 165 -6.20 -13.25 10.78
C ASP A 165 -5.96 -11.75 10.94
N TRP A 166 -6.91 -11.09 11.60
CA TRP A 166 -6.85 -9.65 11.87
C TRP A 166 -5.77 -9.26 12.88
N CYS A 167 -5.38 -10.16 13.79
CA CYS A 167 -4.21 -9.88 14.62
C CYS A 167 -2.93 -9.90 13.77
N ALA A 168 -2.80 -10.84 12.83
CA ALA A 168 -1.67 -10.90 11.92
C ALA A 168 -1.56 -9.64 11.06
N VAL A 169 -2.68 -9.08 10.59
CA VAL A 169 -2.73 -7.78 9.88
C VAL A 169 -1.99 -6.69 10.67
N TRP A 170 -2.31 -6.54 11.97
CA TRP A 170 -1.61 -5.59 12.84
C TRP A 170 -0.15 -5.97 13.04
N LYS A 171 0.13 -7.22 13.45
CA LYS A 171 1.47 -7.70 13.82
C LYS A 171 2.50 -7.59 12.70
N LEU A 172 2.08 -7.75 11.45
CA LEU A 172 2.96 -7.56 10.28
C LEU A 172 3.49 -6.12 10.20
N THR A 173 2.61 -5.13 10.40
CA THR A 173 3.00 -3.71 10.36
C THR A 173 3.68 -3.26 11.65
N GLU A 174 3.20 -3.72 12.82
CA GLU A 174 3.81 -3.44 14.13
C GLU A 174 5.29 -3.81 14.15
N ARG A 175 5.65 -4.97 13.61
CA ARG A 175 7.05 -5.43 13.52
C ARG A 175 7.96 -4.44 12.80
N VAL A 176 7.47 -3.80 11.74
CA VAL A 176 8.23 -2.80 10.98
C VAL A 176 8.29 -1.48 11.75
N LEU A 177 7.17 -1.05 12.34
CA LEU A 177 7.05 0.18 13.13
C LEU A 177 7.99 0.18 14.36
N GLU A 178 8.17 -0.98 14.98
CA GLU A 178 9.04 -1.14 16.15
C GLU A 178 10.51 -1.37 15.80
N ASN A 179 10.83 -1.63 14.53
CA ASN A 179 12.19 -1.93 14.10
C ASN A 179 13.06 -0.66 14.04
N ARG A 180 13.79 -0.41 15.13
CA ARG A 180 14.72 0.73 15.28
C ARG A 180 15.98 0.63 14.42
N ALA A 181 16.27 -0.52 13.81
CA ALA A 181 17.41 -0.67 12.91
C ALA A 181 17.13 -0.08 11.51
N LEU A 182 15.86 0.09 11.13
CA LEU A 182 15.49 0.66 9.84
C LEU A 182 15.76 2.17 9.80
N LYS A 183 16.35 2.60 8.69
CA LYS A 183 16.44 4.01 8.31
C LYS A 183 15.03 4.56 8.13
N GLN A 184 14.69 5.56 8.94
CA GLN A 184 13.43 6.28 8.86
C GLN A 184 13.41 7.20 7.63
N ASP A 185 13.25 6.60 6.45
CA ASP A 185 13.23 7.28 5.16
C ASP A 185 11.84 7.66 4.67
N LEU A 186 10.78 7.34 5.41
CA LEU A 186 9.40 7.80 5.18
C LEU A 186 9.07 9.00 6.08
N ARG A 187 8.32 9.99 5.57
CA ARG A 187 7.91 11.18 6.34
C ARG A 187 7.11 10.78 7.58
N PRO A 188 7.35 11.40 8.76
CA PRO A 188 6.59 11.12 9.97
C PRO A 188 5.07 11.23 9.79
N GLU A 189 4.60 12.20 9.01
CA GLU A 189 3.17 12.39 8.70
C GLU A 189 2.60 11.22 7.89
N ALA A 190 3.37 10.68 6.94
CA ALA A 190 2.99 9.49 6.18
C ALA A 190 2.94 8.24 7.08
N ILE A 191 3.92 8.08 7.99
CA ILE A 191 3.91 7.01 9.00
C ILE A 191 2.65 7.12 9.85
N LYS A 192 2.28 8.33 10.28
CA LYS A 192 1.08 8.56 11.08
C LYS A 192 -0.19 8.11 10.35
N ILE A 193 -0.35 8.45 9.06
CA ILE A 193 -1.51 8.02 8.26
C ILE A 193 -1.59 6.48 8.18
N ILE A 194 -0.45 5.81 8.01
CA ILE A 194 -0.40 4.34 8.00
C ILE A 194 -0.81 3.78 9.38
N VAL A 195 -0.24 4.31 10.46
CA VAL A 195 -0.52 3.85 11.83
C VAL A 195 -1.98 4.08 12.22
N ASP A 196 -2.53 5.25 11.93
CA ASP A 196 -3.92 5.61 12.24
C ASP A 196 -4.91 4.59 11.65
N TYR A 197 -4.59 4.03 10.48
CA TYR A 197 -5.38 2.96 9.87
C TYR A 197 -5.06 1.59 10.46
N MET A 198 -3.79 1.21 10.53
CA MET A 198 -3.40 -0.14 10.93
C MET A 198 -3.72 -0.44 12.40
N ILE A 199 -3.73 0.57 13.27
CA ILE A 199 -4.04 0.40 14.69
C ILE A 199 -5.48 -0.10 14.93
N LEU A 200 -6.39 0.08 13.96
CA LEU A 200 -7.75 -0.46 14.02
C LEU A 200 -7.79 -1.98 14.13
N TYR A 201 -6.72 -2.67 13.71
CA TYR A 201 -6.59 -4.12 13.79
C TYR A 201 -5.97 -4.61 15.11
N LYS A 202 -5.44 -3.71 15.94
CA LYS A 202 -4.70 -4.06 17.15
C LYS A 202 -5.57 -4.80 18.19
N ASP A 203 -6.82 -4.41 18.31
CA ASP A 203 -7.75 -4.96 19.32
C ASP A 203 -8.12 -6.44 19.03
N TYR A 204 -7.82 -6.96 17.83
CA TYR A 204 -8.03 -8.38 17.50
C TYR A 204 -6.90 -9.29 17.99
N CYS A 205 -5.87 -8.74 18.62
CA CYS A 205 -4.77 -9.50 19.21
C CYS A 205 -4.98 -9.88 20.69
N GLU A 206 -6.14 -9.56 21.26
CA GLU A 206 -6.49 -9.83 22.66
C GLU A 206 -7.12 -11.21 22.89
#